data_AF-A0AAU1KU31-F1
#
_entry.id   AF-A0AAU1KU31-F1
#
_cell.length_a   1.000
_cell.length_b   1.000
_cell.length_c   1.000
_cell.angle_alpha   90.00
_cell.angle_beta   90.00
_cell.angle_gamma   90.00
#
_symmetry.space_group_name_H-M   'P 1'
#
loop_
_entity.id
_entity.type
_entity.pdbx_description
1 polymer ?
#
loop_
_entity_poly.entity_id
_entity_poly.type
_entity_poly.pdbx_seq_one_letter_code
_entity_poly.pdbx_strand_id
1 'polypeptide(L)' 'METTVEPGQLIRVVKGRPDAEELAALTAVVLARAAAYEGEHGGTAGGGPALAGWRRPERVRGFLGPRTWREARSA' A
#
# COMPACT_ATOMS: atom_id res chain seq x y z
N MET A 1 0.45 -11.08 24.01
CA MET A 1 -0.98 -11.04 23.62
C MET A 1 -1.03 -11.47 22.17
N GLU A 2 -1.21 -12.76 21.96
CA GLU A 2 -1.11 -13.41 20.66
C GLU A 2 -2.46 -13.24 19.95
N THR A 3 -2.48 -12.41 18.91
CA THR A 3 -3.69 -12.27 18.08
C THR A 3 -3.72 -13.44 17.11
N THR A 4 -4.56 -14.43 17.40
CA THR A 4 -4.91 -15.48 16.44
C THR A 4 -5.60 -14.83 15.24
N VAL A 5 -4.95 -14.91 14.09
CA VAL A 5 -5.54 -14.45 12.82
C VAL A 5 -6.29 -15.65 12.26
N GLU A 6 -7.61 -15.57 12.23
CA GLU A 6 -8.43 -16.62 11.66
C GLU A 6 -8.21 -16.72 10.14
N PRO A 7 -8.22 -17.94 9.56
CA PRO A 7 -8.10 -18.11 8.12
C PRO A 7 -9.28 -17.39 7.43
N GLY A 8 -8.95 -16.36 6.65
CA GLY A 8 -9.93 -15.46 6.00
C GLY A 8 -9.87 -14.01 6.49
N GLN A 9 -9.13 -13.71 7.57
CA GLN A 9 -8.97 -12.35 8.04
C GLN A 9 -7.87 -11.60 7.25
N LEU A 10 -8.26 -11.08 6.08
CA LEU A 10 -7.38 -10.37 5.14
C LEU A 10 -6.96 -8.97 5.62
N ILE A 11 -7.73 -8.36 6.53
CA ILE A 11 -7.52 -6.97 6.98
C ILE A 11 -7.43 -6.93 8.51
N ARG A 12 -6.35 -6.31 9.03
CA ARG A 12 -6.16 -6.07 10.45
C ARG A 12 -6.48 -4.62 10.79
N VAL A 13 -7.45 -4.41 11.67
CA VAL A 13 -7.83 -3.09 12.18
C VAL A 13 -6.97 -2.75 13.39
N VAL A 14 -6.14 -1.71 13.28
CA VAL A 14 -5.26 -1.24 14.38
C VAL A 14 -5.97 -0.24 15.28
N LYS A 15 -6.90 0.55 14.74
CA LYS A 15 -7.68 1.56 15.45
C LYS A 15 -9.06 1.70 14.81
N GLY A 16 -10.07 1.95 15.64
CA GLY A 16 -11.47 2.08 15.20
C GLY A 16 -12.24 0.76 15.28
N ARG A 17 -13.53 0.82 14.96
CA ARG A 17 -14.44 -0.34 14.90
C ARG A 17 -15.33 -0.17 13.66
N PRO A 18 -14.80 -0.43 12.46
CA PRO A 18 -15.60 -0.35 11.26
C PRO A 18 -16.72 -1.38 11.30
N ASP A 19 -17.85 -1.05 10.70
CA ASP A 19 -18.91 -2.03 10.50
C ASP A 19 -18.58 -2.99 9.34
N ALA A 20 -19.47 -3.95 9.11
CA ALA A 20 -19.29 -4.96 8.07
C ALA A 20 -19.34 -4.37 6.65
N GLU A 21 -20.14 -3.31 6.44
CA GLU A 21 -20.29 -2.66 5.13
C GLU A 21 -19.01 -1.89 4.77
N GLU A 22 -18.45 -1.15 5.73
CA GLU A 22 -17.18 -0.44 5.58
C GLU A 22 -16.02 -1.41 5.28
N LEU A 23 -15.95 -2.55 5.96
CA LEU A 23 -14.93 -3.59 5.70
C LEU A 23 -15.11 -4.24 4.31
N ALA A 24 -16.36 -4.50 3.90
CA ALA A 24 -16.66 -5.04 2.58
C ALA A 24 -16.27 -4.04 1.48
N ALA A 25 -16.59 -2.75 1.65
CA ALA A 25 -16.23 -1.70 0.72
C ALA A 25 -14.71 -1.56 0.57
N LEU A 26 -13.98 -1.55 1.69
CA LEU A 26 -12.51 -1.51 1.67
C LEU A 26 -11.92 -2.72 0.93
N THR A 27 -12.44 -3.92 1.21
CA THR A 27 -11.99 -5.16 0.55
C THR A 27 -12.25 -5.09 -0.96
N ALA A 28 -13.43 -4.64 -1.39
CA ALA A 28 -13.78 -4.48 -2.79
C ALA A 28 -12.83 -3.52 -3.52
N VAL A 29 -12.48 -2.38 -2.89
CA VAL A 29 -11.54 -1.42 -3.46
C VAL A 29 -10.14 -2.03 -3.61
N VAL A 30 -9.64 -2.73 -2.59
CA VAL A 30 -8.32 -3.40 -2.63
C VAL A 30 -8.28 -4.43 -3.76
N LEU A 31 -9.31 -5.27 -3.87
CA LEU A 31 -9.40 -6.29 -4.93
C LEU A 31 -9.49 -5.66 -6.33
N ALA A 32 -10.29 -4.59 -6.49
CA ALA A 32 -10.41 -3.88 -7.77
C ALA A 32 -9.06 -3.27 -8.19
N ARG A 33 -8.31 -2.70 -7.24
CA ARG A 33 -6.98 -2.13 -7.50
C ARG A 33 -5.96 -3.22 -7.85
N ALA A 34 -6.00 -4.37 -7.18
CA ALA A 34 -5.14 -5.51 -7.52
C ALA A 34 -5.44 -6.02 -8.93
N ALA A 35 -6.72 -6.19 -9.28
CA ALA A 35 -7.13 -6.61 -10.63
C ALA A 35 -6.70 -5.60 -11.71
N ALA A 36 -6.82 -4.29 -11.44
CA ALA A 36 -6.34 -3.25 -12.37
C ALA A 36 -4.82 -3.31 -12.55
N TYR A 37 -4.07 -3.50 -11.46
CA TYR A 37 -2.61 -3.65 -11.52
C TYR A 37 -2.19 -4.88 -12.34
N GLU A 38 -2.84 -6.02 -12.13
CA GLU A 38 -2.64 -7.23 -12.94
C GLU A 38 -3.02 -7.00 -14.42
N GLY A 39 -4.07 -6.23 -14.71
CA GLY A 39 -4.42 -5.88 -16.10
C GLY A 39 -3.40 -4.97 -16.79
N GLU A 40 -2.77 -4.05 -16.04
CA GLU A 40 -1.75 -3.13 -16.55
C GLU A 40 -0.36 -3.79 -16.67
N HIS A 41 -0.03 -4.71 -15.76
CA HIS A 41 1.33 -5.28 -15.62
C HIS A 41 1.41 -6.77 -15.95
N GLY A 42 0.28 -7.44 -16.19
CA GLY A 42 0.18 -8.88 -16.50
C GLY A 42 0.53 -9.26 -17.94
N GLY A 43 1.13 -8.35 -18.70
CA GLY A 43 1.54 -8.53 -20.10
C GLY A 43 3.06 -8.68 -20.27
N THR A 44 3.51 -9.94 -20.34
CA THR A 44 4.82 -10.43 -20.84
C THR A 44 6.08 -10.02 -20.06
N ALA A 45 6.85 -11.05 -19.70
CA ALA A 45 8.24 -11.00 -19.25
C ALA A 45 9.04 -9.82 -19.84
N GLY A 46 9.48 -8.88 -18.99
CA GLY A 46 10.49 -7.90 -19.38
C GLY A 46 10.57 -6.64 -18.52
N GLY A 47 9.47 -6.19 -17.92
CA GLY A 47 9.47 -5.09 -16.97
C GLY A 47 9.58 -5.62 -15.55
N GLY A 48 10.77 -5.57 -14.93
CA GLY A 48 10.89 -5.84 -13.50
C GLY A 48 9.86 -5.04 -12.70
N PRO A 49 9.37 -5.55 -11.55
CA PRO A 49 8.32 -4.89 -10.80
C PRO A 49 8.68 -3.42 -10.63
N ALA A 50 7.74 -2.52 -10.91
CA ALA A 50 7.88 -1.12 -10.56
C ALA A 50 8.09 -1.08 -9.05
N LEU A 51 9.37 -1.06 -8.64
CA LEU A 51 9.76 -1.12 -7.26
C LEU A 51 9.09 0.07 -6.62
N ALA A 52 8.06 -0.18 -5.82
CA ALA A 52 7.33 0.87 -5.17
C ALA A 52 8.37 1.74 -4.46
N GLY A 53 8.38 3.03 -4.78
CA GLY A 53 9.46 3.98 -4.45
C GLY A 53 9.62 4.29 -2.97
N TRP A 54 9.27 3.33 -2.10
CA TRP A 54 9.50 3.32 -0.66
C TRP A 54 10.99 3.48 -0.39
N ARG A 55 11.44 4.72 -0.35
CA ARG A 55 12.74 5.06 0.16
C ARG A 55 12.68 4.93 1.67
N ARG A 56 13.65 4.21 2.22
CA ARG A 56 13.94 4.17 3.64
C ARG A 56 14.29 5.59 4.09
N PRO A 57 13.43 6.30 4.85
CA PRO A 57 13.68 7.69 5.22
C PRO A 57 15.00 7.85 5.97
N GLU A 58 15.41 6.83 6.73
CA GLU A 58 16.68 6.76 7.43
C GLU A 58 17.92 6.73 6.52
N ARG A 59 17.76 6.42 5.23
CA ARG A 59 18.84 6.40 4.23
C ARG A 59 18.88 7.65 3.36
N VAL A 60 17.92 8.55 3.49
CA VAL A 60 17.93 9.86 2.81
C VAL A 60 18.65 10.84 3.74
N ARG A 61 19.56 11.66 3.21
CA ARG A 61 20.13 12.79 3.98
C ARG A 61 18.94 13.55 4.56
N GLY A 62 18.97 13.82 5.87
CA GLY A 62 17.80 14.25 6.66
C GLY A 62 17.13 15.55 6.19
N PHE A 63 16.77 16.43 7.12
CA PHE A 63 16.14 17.68 6.74
C PHE A 63 17.12 18.55 5.93
N LEU A 64 16.93 18.60 4.60
CA LEU A 64 17.73 19.42 3.67
C LEU A 64 17.15 20.85 3.49
N GLY A 65 16.08 21.17 4.22
CA GLY A 65 15.43 22.48 4.22
C GLY A 65 13.90 22.42 4.03
N PRO A 66 13.19 23.55 4.20
CA PRO A 66 11.72 23.58 4.35
C PRO A 66 10.91 23.12 3.12
N ARG A 67 11.50 23.10 1.93
CA ARG A 67 10.79 22.79 0.66
C ARG A 67 10.92 21.34 0.20
N THR A 68 11.76 20.57 0.86
CA THR A 68 12.20 19.23 0.46
C THR A 68 11.08 18.18 0.52
N TRP A 69 10.05 18.41 1.34
CA TRP A 69 8.86 17.53 1.40
C TRP A 69 7.98 17.58 0.13
N ARG A 70 8.01 18.69 -0.63
CA ARG A 70 7.26 18.80 -1.90
C ARG A 70 7.97 18.08 -3.04
N GLU A 71 9.29 18.13 -3.05
CA GLU A 71 10.11 17.49 -4.09
C GLU A 71 10.04 15.96 -4.02
N ALA A 72 9.81 15.40 -2.82
CA ALA A 72 9.59 13.97 -2.62
C ALA A 72 8.30 13.43 -3.31
N ARG A 73 7.37 14.31 -3.73
CA ARG A 73 6.08 13.94 -4.35
C ARG A 73 6.13 13.95 -5.89
N SER A 74 7.25 14.34 -6.50
CA SER A 74 7.34 14.60 -7.95
C SER A 74 8.22 13.61 -8.72
N ALA A 75 8.45 12.39 -8.19
CA ALA A 75 9.23 11.35 -8.84
C ALA A 75 8.41 10.08 -9.06
#